data_AF-R7UAV8-F1
#
_entry.id   AF-R7UAV8-F1
#
_cell.length_a   1.000
_cell.length_b   1.000
_cell.length_c   1.000
_cell.angle_alpha   90.00
_cell.angle_beta   90.00
_cell.angle_gamma   90.00
#
_symmetry.space_group_name_H-M   'P 1'
#
loop_
_entity.id
_entity.type
_entity.pdbx_description
1 polymer ?
#
loop_
_entity_poly.entity_id
_entity_poly.type
_entity_poly.pdbx_seq_one_letter_code
_entity_poly.pdbx_strand_id
1 'polypeptide(L)'
;IRVKACSNAKIILTTTKNSSSDRYELTIGEDGNTRSSIIRITSSTTKPVVIDTPELLSCNQMKEFYISWEDGLIAISMGHNLDYLFISLNDPEPLDIKYLSVRTIGSLPGEWQIPHVHAMLHTPDQWGFNYAWTSTLGLNHLVVGIRACSGSQLALGLLPLTTTVSTYQIIIGGWGNTKSVIRTSVAAEEDGVVSVQTPDILACDEIKMFWIGWSSTKLSVGYGKVPFKAEFMGLAVDHLDHITNVGFSTGFGSSGDW
;
A
#
# COMPACT_ATOMS: atom_id res chain seq x y z
N ILE A 1 -6.23 5.56 11.35
CA ILE A 1 -5.91 5.95 9.95
C ILE A 1 -5.82 7.47 9.84
N ARG A 2 -5.09 7.98 8.86
CA ARG A 2 -5.14 9.40 8.46
C ARG A 2 -5.46 9.49 6.98
N VAL A 3 -6.35 10.38 6.61
CA VAL A 3 -6.82 10.53 5.23
C VAL A 3 -7.03 11.99 4.86
N LYS A 4 -6.58 12.36 3.66
CA LYS A 4 -6.88 13.64 2.99
C LYS A 4 -7.68 13.30 1.74
N ALA A 5 -8.94 13.67 1.72
CA ALA A 5 -9.87 13.38 0.63
C ALA A 5 -10.96 14.45 0.59
N CYS A 6 -11.44 14.78 -0.62
CA CYS A 6 -12.42 15.86 -0.79
C CYS A 6 -13.87 15.45 -0.53
N SER A 7 -14.20 14.18 -0.77
CA SER A 7 -15.58 13.69 -0.68
C SER A 7 -15.67 12.59 0.34
N ASN A 8 -15.09 11.42 0.06
CA ASN A 8 -15.34 10.21 0.83
C ASN A 8 -14.06 9.42 1.09
N ALA A 9 -14.11 8.59 2.13
CA ALA A 9 -13.09 7.65 2.54
C ALA A 9 -13.77 6.33 2.91
N LYS A 10 -13.54 5.28 2.12
CA LYS A 10 -14.12 3.95 2.35
C LYS A 10 -13.08 2.98 2.90
N ILE A 11 -13.46 2.30 3.96
CA ILE A 11 -12.69 1.25 4.61
C ILE A 11 -13.51 -0.04 4.55
N ILE A 12 -12.86 -1.14 4.18
CA ILE A 12 -13.46 -2.47 4.15
C ILE A 12 -12.69 -3.34 5.13
N LEU A 13 -13.40 -3.93 6.09
CA LEU A 13 -12.89 -4.93 7.01
C LEU A 13 -13.47 -6.27 6.61
N THR A 14 -12.63 -7.26 6.31
CA THR A 14 -13.11 -8.54 5.76
C THR A 14 -12.29 -9.74 6.22
N THR A 15 -12.89 -10.91 6.13
CA THR A 15 -12.32 -12.20 6.53
C THR A 15 -11.45 -12.83 5.43
N THR A 16 -11.60 -12.41 4.16
CA THR A 16 -10.82 -12.93 3.02
C THR A 16 -10.29 -11.81 2.13
N LYS A 17 -9.29 -12.09 1.29
CA LYS A 17 -8.80 -11.09 0.30
C LYS A 17 -9.83 -10.73 -0.77
N ASN A 18 -10.93 -11.49 -0.90
CA ASN A 18 -11.93 -11.27 -1.95
C ASN A 18 -13.00 -10.28 -1.49
N SER A 19 -13.26 -9.27 -2.32
CA SER A 19 -14.23 -8.20 -2.07
C SER A 19 -15.70 -8.67 -2.01
N SER A 20 -15.99 -9.89 -2.46
CA SER A 20 -17.33 -10.49 -2.39
C SER A 20 -17.64 -11.23 -1.08
N SER A 21 -16.66 -11.38 -0.19
CA SER A 21 -16.86 -12.09 1.09
C SER A 21 -17.55 -11.24 2.16
N ASP A 22 -17.92 -11.91 3.25
CA ASP A 22 -18.47 -11.28 4.44
C ASP A 22 -17.55 -10.16 4.94
N ARG A 23 -18.13 -8.99 5.19
CA ARG A 23 -17.36 -7.78 5.49
C ARG A 23 -18.18 -6.71 6.18
N TYR A 24 -17.47 -5.79 6.81
CA TYR A 24 -17.99 -4.47 7.14
C TYR A 24 -17.50 -3.46 6.09
N GLU A 25 -18.41 -2.63 5.62
CA GLU A 25 -18.07 -1.44 4.84
C GLU A 25 -18.32 -0.21 5.70
N LEU A 26 -17.26 0.57 5.92
CA LEU A 26 -17.27 1.81 6.68
C LEU A 26 -17.00 2.94 5.70
N THR A 27 -17.90 3.92 5.61
CA THR A 27 -17.74 5.08 4.72
C THR A 27 -17.78 6.35 5.55
N ILE A 28 -16.73 7.16 5.43
CA ILE A 28 -16.66 8.50 6.02
C ILE A 28 -16.87 9.50 4.88
N GLY A 29 -17.78 10.46 5.06
CA GLY A 29 -18.02 11.52 4.08
C GLY A 29 -18.80 11.10 2.83
N GLU A 30 -19.74 10.16 2.93
CA GLU A 30 -20.65 9.90 1.82
C GLU A 30 -21.55 11.12 1.52
N ASP A 31 -22.19 11.09 0.34
CA ASP A 31 -23.05 12.16 -0.17
C ASP A 31 -22.40 13.55 -0.15
N GLY A 32 -21.20 13.63 -0.70
CA GLY A 32 -20.46 14.90 -0.77
C GLY A 32 -19.95 15.37 0.59
N ASN A 33 -19.43 14.45 1.40
CA ASN A 33 -18.86 14.76 2.72
C ASN A 33 -19.91 15.25 3.74
N THR A 34 -21.12 14.69 3.70
CA THR A 34 -22.22 15.10 4.61
C THR A 34 -22.61 14.02 5.60
N ARG A 35 -22.36 12.74 5.30
CA ARG A 35 -22.76 11.61 6.14
C ARG A 35 -21.65 10.58 6.29
N SER A 36 -21.80 9.70 7.27
CA SER A 36 -20.96 8.52 7.43
C SER A 36 -21.82 7.29 7.70
N SER A 37 -21.37 6.13 7.23
CA SER A 37 -22.09 4.87 7.37
C SER A 37 -21.22 3.69 7.78
N ILE A 38 -21.84 2.73 8.46
CA ILE A 38 -21.32 1.38 8.68
C ILE A 38 -22.39 0.39 8.24
N ILE A 39 -22.02 -0.59 7.42
CA ILE A 39 -22.89 -1.69 7.03
C ILE A 39 -22.18 -3.02 7.13
N ARG A 40 -22.88 -4.03 7.67
CA ARG A 40 -22.45 -5.44 7.65
C ARG A 40 -23.06 -6.13 6.44
N ILE A 41 -22.21 -6.63 5.56
CA ILE A 41 -22.62 -7.33 4.35
C ILE A 41 -22.28 -8.81 4.52
N THR A 42 -23.33 -9.63 4.54
CA THR A 42 -23.29 -11.10 4.55
C THR A 42 -24.50 -11.62 3.76
N SER A 43 -24.73 -12.94 3.75
CA SER A 43 -25.96 -13.54 3.22
C SER A 43 -27.24 -12.90 3.80
N SER A 44 -27.21 -12.44 5.05
CA SER A 44 -28.25 -11.65 5.71
C SER A 44 -27.76 -10.20 5.96
N THR A 45 -27.55 -9.45 4.88
CA THR A 45 -27.08 -8.05 4.96
C THR A 45 -27.98 -7.19 5.85
N THR A 46 -27.37 -6.44 6.78
CA THR A 46 -28.09 -5.57 7.70
C THR A 46 -28.45 -4.24 7.03
N LYS A 47 -29.40 -3.50 7.61
CA LYS A 47 -29.54 -2.08 7.25
C LYS A 47 -28.28 -1.31 7.67
N PRO A 48 -27.82 -0.35 6.86
CA PRO A 48 -26.70 0.49 7.23
C PRO A 48 -27.06 1.36 8.45
N VAL A 49 -26.11 1.54 9.36
CA VAL A 49 -26.12 2.65 10.32
C VAL A 49 -25.59 3.86 9.58
N VAL A 50 -26.32 4.99 9.61
CA VAL A 50 -25.96 6.23 8.93
C VAL A 50 -26.11 7.38 9.90
N ILE A 51 -25.13 8.30 9.92
CA ILE A 51 -25.16 9.51 10.75
C ILE A 51 -24.72 10.73 9.94
N ASP A 52 -25.26 11.90 10.27
CA ASP A 52 -24.84 13.17 9.69
C ASP A 52 -23.48 13.60 10.26
N THR A 53 -22.50 13.77 9.38
CA THR A 53 -21.12 14.18 9.69
C THR A 53 -20.64 15.17 8.64
N PRO A 54 -21.19 16.39 8.60
CA PRO A 54 -20.82 17.38 7.61
C PRO A 54 -19.37 17.80 7.75
N GLU A 55 -18.67 17.88 6.61
CA GLU A 55 -17.32 18.45 6.46
C GLU A 55 -16.24 17.71 7.28
N LEU A 56 -16.43 16.42 7.55
CA LEU A 56 -15.49 15.64 8.35
C LEU A 56 -14.15 15.43 7.62
N LEU A 57 -14.19 15.24 6.30
CA LEU A 57 -13.01 15.13 5.44
C LEU A 57 -12.56 16.50 4.89
N SER A 58 -11.32 16.58 4.44
CA SER A 58 -10.74 17.80 3.85
C SER A 58 -9.89 17.49 2.61
N CYS A 59 -10.06 18.29 1.57
CA CYS A 59 -9.18 18.29 0.39
C CYS A 59 -7.73 18.67 0.71
N ASN A 60 -7.53 19.49 1.75
CA ASN A 60 -6.27 20.18 1.98
C ASN A 60 -5.56 19.75 3.26
N GLN A 61 -6.26 19.06 4.16
CA GLN A 61 -5.73 18.65 5.46
C GLN A 61 -5.90 17.15 5.67
N MET A 62 -4.86 16.51 6.18
CA MET A 62 -4.97 15.15 6.73
C MET A 62 -5.89 15.18 7.94
N LYS A 63 -6.92 14.35 7.92
CA LYS A 63 -7.83 14.11 9.03
C LYS A 63 -7.54 12.75 9.64
N GLU A 64 -7.53 12.68 10.97
CA GLU A 64 -7.20 11.48 11.72
C GLU A 64 -8.47 10.83 12.27
N PHE A 65 -8.61 9.52 12.04
CA PHE A 65 -9.72 8.71 12.51
C PHE A 65 -9.21 7.44 13.16
N TYR A 66 -9.83 7.06 14.28
CA TYR A 66 -9.61 5.78 14.92
C TYR A 66 -10.76 4.84 14.60
N ILE A 67 -10.41 3.65 14.09
CA ILE A 67 -11.34 2.60 13.69
C ILE A 67 -11.08 1.40 14.59
N SER A 68 -12.12 0.87 15.23
CA SER A 68 -12.04 -0.32 16.08
C SER A 68 -13.06 -1.37 15.67
N TRP A 69 -12.73 -2.63 15.92
CA TRP A 69 -13.61 -3.80 15.75
C TRP A 69 -13.31 -4.78 16.90
N GLU A 70 -13.69 -4.41 18.11
CA GLU A 70 -13.41 -5.20 19.32
C GLU A 70 -14.72 -5.67 19.94
N ASP A 71 -14.79 -6.94 20.31
CA ASP A 71 -15.91 -7.57 21.03
C ASP A 71 -17.30 -7.25 20.46
N GLY A 72 -17.43 -7.29 19.13
CA GLY A 72 -18.70 -7.00 18.43
C GLY A 72 -18.97 -5.53 18.17
N LEU A 73 -18.16 -4.61 18.70
CA LEU A 73 -18.30 -3.17 18.47
C LEU A 73 -17.41 -2.70 17.32
N ILE A 74 -18.05 -2.39 16.18
CA ILE A 74 -17.39 -1.77 15.02
C ILE A 74 -17.65 -0.27 15.11
N ALA A 75 -16.60 0.54 15.21
CA ALA A 75 -16.75 1.95 15.51
C ALA A 75 -15.74 2.85 14.77
N ILE A 76 -16.13 4.11 14.58
CA ILE A 76 -15.27 5.18 14.08
C ILE A 76 -15.36 6.40 15.00
N SER A 77 -14.21 6.94 15.34
CA SER A 77 -14.06 8.14 16.18
C SER A 77 -13.05 9.11 15.59
N MET A 78 -13.17 10.39 15.97
CA MET A 78 -12.05 11.33 15.87
C MET A 78 -11.18 11.18 17.14
N GLY A 79 -9.87 11.37 17.02
CA GLY A 79 -8.94 11.16 18.15
C GLY A 79 -8.62 9.68 18.40
N HIS A 80 -7.95 9.38 19.52
CA HIS A 80 -7.54 8.03 19.90
C HIS A 80 -8.56 7.40 20.86
N ASN A 81 -8.55 6.07 21.00
CA ASN A 81 -9.30 5.34 22.03
C ASN A 81 -10.80 5.69 22.15
N LEU A 82 -11.46 6.00 21.03
CA LEU A 82 -12.89 6.32 20.96
C LEU A 82 -13.32 7.65 21.64
N ASP A 83 -12.39 8.57 21.91
CA ASP A 83 -12.65 9.86 22.58
C ASP A 83 -13.81 10.66 21.95
N TYR A 84 -13.87 10.70 20.61
CA TYR A 84 -14.94 11.37 19.86
C TYR A 84 -15.63 10.39 18.91
N LEU A 85 -16.18 9.31 19.48
CA LEU A 85 -17.04 8.36 18.78
C LEU A 85 -18.21 9.07 18.09
N PHE A 86 -18.35 8.86 16.78
CA PHE A 86 -19.47 9.44 16.02
C PHE A 86 -20.34 8.38 15.33
N ILE A 87 -19.83 7.18 15.07
CA ILE A 87 -20.64 6.10 14.51
C ILE A 87 -20.17 4.75 15.06
N SER A 88 -21.13 3.88 15.38
CA SER A 88 -20.86 2.50 15.75
C SER A 88 -21.96 1.55 15.28
N LEU A 89 -21.59 0.28 15.14
CA LEU A 89 -22.45 -0.86 14.88
C LEU A 89 -22.10 -1.94 15.90
N ASN A 90 -23.12 -2.46 16.59
CA ASN A 90 -22.96 -3.61 17.47
C ASN A 90 -23.40 -4.88 16.75
N ASP A 91 -22.49 -5.83 16.59
CA ASP A 91 -22.70 -7.10 15.94
C ASP A 91 -22.61 -8.24 16.98
N PRO A 92 -23.71 -8.96 17.25
CA PRO A 92 -23.69 -10.09 18.19
C PRO A 92 -22.88 -11.29 17.66
N GLU A 93 -22.63 -11.37 16.35
CA GLU A 93 -21.83 -12.42 15.71
C GLU A 93 -20.73 -11.78 14.84
N PRO A 94 -19.70 -11.19 15.48
CA PRO A 94 -18.68 -10.43 14.77
C PRO A 94 -17.88 -11.28 13.80
N LEU A 95 -17.51 -10.67 12.67
CA LEU A 95 -16.64 -11.29 11.69
C LEU A 95 -15.19 -11.34 12.19
N ASP A 96 -14.50 -12.45 11.90
CA ASP A 96 -13.06 -12.63 12.16
C ASP A 96 -12.21 -11.85 11.13
N ILE A 97 -12.04 -10.55 11.36
CA ILE A 97 -11.37 -9.63 10.43
C ILE A 97 -9.89 -9.96 10.27
N LYS A 98 -9.48 -10.20 9.03
CA LYS A 98 -8.10 -10.55 8.63
C LYS A 98 -7.46 -9.55 7.68
N TYR A 99 -8.29 -8.80 6.96
CA TYR A 99 -7.84 -7.88 5.93
C TYR A 99 -8.54 -6.53 6.08
N LEU A 100 -7.78 -5.48 5.83
CA LEU A 100 -8.24 -4.11 5.75
C LEU A 100 -7.91 -3.57 4.36
N SER A 101 -8.89 -2.96 3.71
CA SER A 101 -8.72 -2.25 2.45
C SER A 101 -9.22 -0.83 2.60
N VAL A 102 -8.51 0.13 2.00
CA VAL A 102 -8.90 1.54 1.95
C VAL A 102 -9.02 1.99 0.50
N ARG A 103 -9.99 2.86 0.24
CA ARG A 103 -10.13 3.52 -1.07
C ARG A 103 -10.93 4.81 -0.96
N THR A 104 -10.69 5.75 -1.87
CA THR A 104 -11.70 6.76 -2.20
C THR A 104 -12.60 6.22 -3.31
N ILE A 105 -13.85 6.64 -3.31
CA ILE A 105 -14.88 6.26 -4.30
C ILE A 105 -15.06 7.42 -5.28
N GLY A 106 -15.16 7.07 -6.56
CA GLY A 106 -15.32 8.04 -7.65
C GLY A 106 -13.98 8.45 -8.25
N SER A 107 -13.93 9.63 -8.86
CA SER A 107 -12.75 10.14 -9.57
C SER A 107 -11.82 10.99 -8.70
N LEU A 108 -12.26 11.40 -7.50
CA LEU A 108 -11.45 12.23 -6.62
C LEU A 108 -10.44 11.36 -5.85
N PRO A 109 -9.13 11.59 -6.00
CA PRO A 109 -8.12 10.84 -5.27
C PRO A 109 -8.16 11.17 -3.78
N GLY A 110 -7.66 10.25 -2.97
CA GLY A 110 -7.33 10.50 -1.58
C GLY A 110 -5.91 10.08 -1.26
N GLU A 111 -5.29 10.79 -0.35
CA GLU A 111 -4.00 10.43 0.22
C GLU A 111 -4.24 9.77 1.58
N TRP A 112 -3.67 8.58 1.78
CA TRP A 112 -3.90 7.76 2.97
C TRP A 112 -2.58 7.50 3.67
N GLN A 113 -2.60 7.61 5.00
CA GLN A 113 -1.52 7.18 5.87
C GLN A 113 -2.09 6.22 6.90
N ILE A 114 -1.53 5.02 6.94
CA ILE A 114 -1.93 3.99 7.91
C ILE A 114 -0.71 3.72 8.81
N PRO A 115 -0.59 4.44 9.94
CA PRO A 115 0.57 4.32 10.81
C PRO A 115 0.58 2.96 11.52
N HIS A 116 1.78 2.48 11.86
CA HIS A 116 2.02 1.30 12.70
C HIS A 116 1.36 -0.01 12.22
N VAL A 117 1.29 -0.20 10.91
CA VAL A 117 0.77 -1.45 10.32
C VAL A 117 1.88 -2.49 10.24
N HIS A 118 1.80 -3.53 11.08
CA HIS A 118 2.51 -4.79 10.84
C HIS A 118 1.62 -5.71 9.99
N ALA A 119 1.37 -5.33 8.75
CA ALA A 119 0.57 -6.12 7.82
C ALA A 119 1.24 -6.22 6.46
N MET A 120 0.91 -7.30 5.75
CA MET A 120 1.29 -7.46 4.36
C MET A 120 0.53 -6.45 3.51
N LEU A 121 1.25 -5.76 2.64
CA LEU A 121 0.66 -4.90 1.62
C LEU A 121 0.34 -5.76 0.38
N HIS A 122 -0.82 -5.52 -0.25
CA HIS A 122 -1.19 -6.19 -1.50
C HIS A 122 -1.24 -5.19 -2.65
N THR A 123 -0.60 -5.52 -3.79
CA THR A 123 -0.74 -4.78 -5.05
C THR A 123 -1.45 -5.63 -6.10
N PRO A 124 -2.47 -5.07 -6.80
CA PRO A 124 -3.22 -5.82 -7.80
C PRO A 124 -2.38 -6.09 -9.06
N ASP A 125 -2.90 -6.93 -9.95
CA ASP A 125 -2.37 -7.10 -11.31
C ASP A 125 -2.68 -5.87 -12.19
N GLN A 126 -2.09 -4.74 -11.82
CA GLN A 126 -2.15 -3.49 -12.54
C GLN A 126 -0.81 -2.78 -12.36
N TRP A 127 -0.18 -2.42 -13.47
CA TRP A 127 1.04 -1.64 -13.42
C TRP A 127 0.73 -0.21 -13.00
N GLY A 128 1.35 0.24 -11.90
CA GLY A 128 1.26 1.63 -11.47
C GLY A 128 1.66 1.81 -10.01
N PHE A 129 2.32 2.92 -9.72
CA PHE A 129 2.71 3.30 -8.36
C PHE A 129 1.65 4.18 -7.68
N ASN A 130 0.37 3.86 -7.86
CA ASN A 130 -0.74 4.66 -7.32
C ASN A 130 -1.33 4.07 -6.02
N TYR A 131 -0.82 2.91 -5.59
CA TYR A 131 -1.45 2.11 -4.53
C TYR A 131 -0.76 2.25 -3.17
N ALA A 132 0.57 2.22 -3.15
CA ALA A 132 1.30 2.17 -1.89
C ALA A 132 2.71 2.76 -1.98
N TRP A 133 3.04 3.55 -0.97
CA TRP A 133 4.34 4.17 -0.77
C TRP A 133 4.72 4.10 0.70
N THR A 134 6.01 3.98 0.96
CA THR A 134 6.58 4.12 2.30
C THR A 134 7.65 5.20 2.31
N SER A 135 7.74 5.95 3.41
CA SER A 135 8.83 6.89 3.59
C SER A 135 10.08 6.16 4.08
N THR A 136 11.21 6.51 3.49
CA THR A 136 12.54 6.03 3.86
C THR A 136 13.44 7.15 4.38
N LEU A 137 12.84 8.24 4.87
CA LEU A 137 13.57 9.37 5.42
C LEU A 137 14.49 8.92 6.57
N GLY A 138 15.79 9.25 6.45
CA GLY A 138 16.80 8.85 7.43
C GLY A 138 17.28 7.39 7.30
N LEU A 139 16.76 6.64 6.33
CA LEU A 139 17.22 5.29 6.02
C LEU A 139 18.19 5.32 4.82
N ASN A 140 19.08 4.33 4.79
CA ASN A 140 19.95 4.03 3.65
C ASN A 140 19.66 2.65 3.05
N HIS A 141 18.62 1.97 3.52
CA HIS A 141 18.17 0.69 3.00
C HIS A 141 16.70 0.41 3.36
N LEU A 142 16.12 -0.54 2.65
CA LEU A 142 14.82 -1.14 2.88
C LEU A 142 14.96 -2.66 2.80
N VAL A 143 14.40 -3.39 3.76
CA VAL A 143 14.21 -4.84 3.67
C VAL A 143 12.76 -5.10 3.30
N VAL A 144 12.54 -5.94 2.29
CA VAL A 144 11.21 -6.22 1.75
C VAL A 144 11.03 -7.72 1.56
N GLY A 145 9.87 -8.24 1.97
CA GLY A 145 9.42 -9.58 1.60
C GLY A 145 8.60 -9.47 0.33
N ILE A 146 8.74 -10.40 -0.61
CA ILE A 146 7.96 -10.38 -1.85
C ILE A 146 7.42 -11.78 -2.08
N ARG A 147 6.10 -11.90 -2.17
CA ARG A 147 5.41 -13.07 -2.72
C ARG A 147 4.65 -12.64 -3.97
N ALA A 148 5.16 -13.03 -5.12
CA ALA A 148 4.58 -12.73 -6.43
C ALA A 148 5.07 -13.79 -7.43
N CYS A 149 4.26 -14.11 -8.43
CA CYS A 149 4.66 -15.08 -9.44
C CYS A 149 5.72 -14.53 -10.39
N SER A 150 5.68 -13.22 -10.68
CA SER A 150 6.70 -12.53 -11.46
C SER A 150 6.60 -11.01 -11.29
N GLY A 151 7.66 -10.29 -11.67
CA GLY A 151 7.62 -8.88 -12.02
C GLY A 151 7.27 -7.94 -10.87
N SER A 152 8.01 -7.99 -9.77
CA SER A 152 7.87 -7.02 -8.68
C SER A 152 8.67 -5.76 -8.97
N GLN A 153 8.08 -4.59 -8.77
CA GLN A 153 8.67 -3.30 -9.07
C GLN A 153 8.68 -2.37 -7.85
N LEU A 154 9.80 -1.70 -7.65
CA LEU A 154 9.95 -0.63 -6.66
C LEU A 154 10.35 0.66 -7.38
N ALA A 155 9.72 1.78 -7.02
CA ALA A 155 10.11 3.12 -7.47
C ALA A 155 10.72 3.88 -6.29
N LEU A 156 11.99 4.26 -6.41
CA LEU A 156 12.75 4.95 -5.38
C LEU A 156 12.94 6.40 -5.81
N GLY A 157 12.47 7.35 -5.01
CA GLY A 157 12.54 8.76 -5.38
C GLY A 157 12.38 9.70 -4.19
N LEU A 158 12.46 11.00 -4.50
CA LEU A 158 12.34 12.07 -3.52
C LEU A 158 10.87 12.29 -3.08
N LEU A 159 9.91 12.18 -3.99
CA LEU A 159 8.51 12.47 -3.72
C LEU A 159 7.64 11.23 -4.00
N PRO A 160 6.64 10.94 -3.15
CA PRO A 160 5.67 9.90 -3.47
C PRO A 160 4.87 10.29 -4.71
N LEU A 161 4.33 9.29 -5.41
CA LEU A 161 3.53 9.44 -6.64
C LEU A 161 4.26 10.12 -7.82
N THR A 162 5.55 10.43 -7.68
CA THR A 162 6.39 10.96 -8.76
C THR A 162 7.28 9.84 -9.27
N THR A 163 7.11 9.46 -10.54
CA THR A 163 7.78 8.27 -11.13
C THR A 163 8.63 8.58 -12.36
N THR A 164 8.56 9.82 -12.86
CA THR A 164 9.16 10.23 -14.14
C THR A 164 10.38 11.13 -13.97
N VAL A 165 10.63 11.66 -12.77
CA VAL A 165 11.74 12.58 -12.46
C VAL A 165 12.49 12.07 -11.24
N SER A 166 13.82 12.05 -11.30
CA SER A 166 14.72 11.62 -10.21
C SER A 166 14.25 10.34 -9.50
N THR A 167 13.82 9.35 -10.29
CA THR A 167 13.27 8.08 -9.79
C THR A 167 14.06 6.90 -10.33
N TYR A 168 14.58 6.06 -9.45
CA TYR A 168 15.12 4.76 -9.84
C TYR A 168 14.03 3.71 -9.77
N GLN A 169 13.91 2.90 -10.82
CA GLN A 169 13.02 1.74 -10.82
C GLN A 169 13.85 0.47 -10.67
N ILE A 170 13.48 -0.35 -9.69
CA ILE A 170 14.05 -1.68 -9.50
C ILE A 170 12.96 -2.68 -9.88
N ILE A 171 13.27 -3.60 -10.78
CA ILE A 171 12.40 -4.72 -11.13
C ILE A 171 13.09 -6.00 -10.69
N ILE A 172 12.42 -6.79 -9.85
CA ILE A 172 12.86 -8.10 -9.39
C ILE A 172 11.97 -9.15 -10.06
N GLY A 173 12.59 -10.15 -10.71
CA GLY A 173 11.85 -11.23 -11.37
C GLY A 173 10.97 -10.77 -12.55
N GLY A 174 11.37 -9.72 -13.28
CA GLY A 174 10.69 -9.30 -14.51
C GLY A 174 10.76 -10.33 -15.64
N TRP A 175 10.04 -10.06 -16.73
CA TRP A 175 9.98 -10.91 -17.94
C TRP A 175 9.70 -12.38 -17.63
N GLY A 176 8.63 -12.64 -16.88
CA GLY A 176 8.27 -14.00 -16.49
C GLY A 176 9.26 -14.61 -15.49
N ASN A 177 9.73 -13.82 -14.52
CA ASN A 177 10.64 -14.29 -13.46
C ASN A 177 12.02 -14.74 -13.97
N THR A 178 12.51 -14.13 -15.06
CA THR A 178 13.79 -14.53 -15.70
C THR A 178 14.93 -13.56 -15.43
N LYS A 179 14.64 -12.25 -15.29
CA LYS A 179 15.67 -11.23 -15.08
C LYS A 179 15.22 -10.12 -14.15
N SER A 180 16.19 -9.45 -13.54
CA SER A 180 16.01 -8.28 -12.68
C SER A 180 16.78 -7.10 -13.27
N VAL A 181 16.24 -5.89 -13.14
CA VAL A 181 16.85 -4.67 -13.70
C VAL A 181 16.81 -3.48 -12.76
N ILE A 182 17.75 -2.56 -12.93
CA ILE A 182 17.69 -1.19 -12.39
C ILE A 182 17.58 -0.22 -13.56
N ARG A 183 16.61 0.70 -13.50
CA ARG A 183 16.39 1.80 -14.46
C ARG A 183 16.45 3.13 -13.73
N THR A 184 16.76 4.19 -14.47
CA THR A 184 16.81 5.59 -14.00
C THR A 184 15.49 6.35 -14.21
N SER A 185 14.45 5.66 -14.67
CA SER A 185 13.08 6.16 -14.77
C SER A 185 12.10 4.98 -14.90
N VAL A 186 10.89 5.14 -14.38
CA VAL A 186 9.80 4.15 -14.56
C VAL A 186 9.28 4.13 -16.00
N ALA A 187 9.45 5.22 -16.74
CA ALA A 187 9.00 5.36 -18.13
C ALA A 187 10.03 4.86 -19.16
N ALA A 188 11.20 4.37 -18.73
CA ALA A 188 12.23 3.87 -19.63
C ALA A 188 11.79 2.54 -20.28
N GLU A 189 11.65 2.52 -21.60
CA GLU A 189 11.24 1.32 -22.36
C GLU A 189 12.40 0.35 -22.64
N GLU A 190 13.65 0.79 -22.51
CA GLU A 190 14.84 -0.03 -22.77
C GLU A 190 15.18 -1.00 -21.62
N ASP A 191 16.01 -2.01 -21.93
CA ASP A 191 16.64 -2.84 -20.90
C ASP A 191 17.40 -1.92 -19.94
N GLY A 192 17.19 -2.10 -18.64
CA GLY A 192 17.67 -1.14 -17.64
C GLY A 192 19.19 -0.90 -17.69
N VAL A 193 19.63 0.18 -17.07
CA VAL A 193 21.06 0.53 -16.93
C VAL A 193 21.85 -0.64 -16.33
N VAL A 194 21.20 -1.44 -15.48
CA VAL A 194 21.71 -2.72 -15.00
C VAL A 194 20.69 -3.80 -15.29
N SER A 195 21.16 -4.95 -15.78
CA SER A 195 20.32 -6.13 -16.07
C SER A 195 21.06 -7.40 -15.65
N VAL A 196 20.40 -8.24 -14.84
CA VAL A 196 20.96 -9.47 -14.29
C VAL A 196 19.97 -10.61 -14.51
N GLN A 197 20.46 -11.76 -14.99
CA GLN A 197 19.65 -12.97 -15.09
C GLN A 197 19.39 -13.52 -13.70
N THR A 198 18.11 -13.66 -13.36
CA THR A 198 17.63 -14.08 -12.04
C THR A 198 16.44 -15.02 -12.21
N PRO A 199 16.62 -16.19 -12.85
CA PRO A 199 15.55 -17.15 -13.05
C PRO A 199 15.01 -17.61 -11.69
N ASP A 200 13.68 -17.68 -11.59
CA ASP A 200 12.95 -18.20 -10.43
C ASP A 200 13.27 -17.46 -9.11
N ILE A 201 13.61 -16.18 -9.20
CA ILE A 201 13.96 -15.36 -8.03
C ILE A 201 12.76 -15.07 -7.13
N LEU A 202 11.56 -14.96 -7.70
CA LEU A 202 10.28 -14.83 -6.98
C LEU A 202 9.51 -16.16 -6.95
N ALA A 203 8.54 -16.25 -6.03
CA ALA A 203 7.66 -17.41 -5.89
C ALA A 203 6.22 -16.99 -5.60
N CYS A 204 5.26 -17.74 -6.14
CA CYS A 204 3.82 -17.49 -5.97
C CYS A 204 3.32 -17.81 -4.55
N ASP A 205 3.93 -18.79 -3.89
CA ASP A 205 3.45 -19.44 -2.67
C ASP A 205 4.28 -19.12 -1.43
N GLU A 206 5.48 -18.58 -1.59
CA GLU A 206 6.36 -18.19 -0.49
C GLU A 206 6.87 -16.74 -0.58
N ILE A 207 7.15 -16.16 0.57
CA ILE A 207 7.77 -14.83 0.67
C ILE A 207 9.28 -14.97 0.50
N LYS A 208 9.82 -14.36 -0.54
CA LYS A 208 11.26 -14.21 -0.77
C LYS A 208 11.73 -12.87 -0.20
N MET A 209 12.78 -12.89 0.62
CA MET A 209 13.30 -11.69 1.26
C MET A 209 14.40 -11.06 0.43
N PHE A 210 14.35 -9.73 0.28
CA PHE A 210 15.36 -8.92 -0.39
C PHE A 210 15.67 -7.69 0.45
N TRP A 211 16.83 -7.10 0.19
CA TRP A 211 17.14 -5.75 0.64
C TRP A 211 17.49 -4.87 -0.55
N ILE A 212 17.14 -3.60 -0.44
CA ILE A 212 17.50 -2.53 -1.36
C ILE A 212 18.29 -1.53 -0.53
N GLY A 213 19.54 -1.24 -0.92
CA GLY A 213 20.43 -0.35 -0.21
C GLY A 213 20.89 0.79 -1.11
N TRP A 214 20.98 1.99 -0.57
CA TRP A 214 21.46 3.16 -1.29
C TRP A 214 22.48 3.97 -0.48
N SER A 215 23.38 4.59 -1.21
CA SER A 215 24.37 5.56 -0.71
C SER A 215 24.44 6.71 -1.70
N SER A 216 25.28 7.72 -1.45
CA SER A 216 25.43 8.87 -2.35
C SER A 216 25.90 8.50 -3.76
N THR A 217 26.50 7.31 -3.96
CA THR A 217 27.12 6.91 -5.23
C THR A 217 26.73 5.51 -5.70
N LYS A 218 25.86 4.80 -4.98
CA LYS A 218 25.50 3.42 -5.31
C LYS A 218 24.07 3.07 -4.88
N LEU A 219 23.34 2.41 -5.77
CA LEU A 219 22.11 1.68 -5.50
C LEU A 219 22.39 0.18 -5.66
N SER A 220 22.00 -0.63 -4.68
CA SER A 220 22.26 -2.07 -4.65
C SER A 220 21.04 -2.86 -4.21
N VAL A 221 20.95 -4.09 -4.69
CA VAL A 221 19.92 -5.08 -4.35
C VAL A 221 20.60 -6.40 -4.01
N GLY A 222 20.14 -7.03 -2.93
CA GLY A 222 20.65 -8.34 -2.53
C GLY A 222 19.60 -9.22 -1.87
N TYR A 223 20.01 -10.46 -1.62
CA TYR A 223 19.17 -11.50 -1.03
C TYR A 223 19.09 -11.40 0.50
N GLY A 224 17.95 -11.84 1.04
CA GLY A 224 17.77 -12.10 2.46
C GLY A 224 17.41 -10.86 3.28
N LYS A 225 17.43 -11.04 4.61
CA LYS A 225 17.00 -10.03 5.58
C LYS A 225 18.14 -9.13 6.06
N VAL A 226 19.39 -9.47 5.75
CA VAL A 226 20.58 -8.76 6.25
C VAL A 226 21.06 -7.81 5.15
N PRO A 227 20.92 -6.47 5.34
CA PRO A 227 21.33 -5.50 4.34
C PRO A 227 22.81 -5.63 3.97
N PHE A 228 23.15 -5.29 2.73
CA PHE A 228 24.53 -5.25 2.22
C PHE A 228 25.26 -6.61 2.24
N LYS A 229 24.53 -7.72 2.29
CA LYS A 229 25.05 -9.09 2.14
C LYS A 229 24.40 -9.78 0.94
N ALA A 230 25.14 -10.65 0.24
CA ALA A 230 24.63 -11.36 -0.93
C ALA A 230 24.01 -10.41 -1.99
N GLU A 231 24.72 -9.34 -2.33
CA GLU A 231 24.36 -8.43 -3.42
C GLU A 231 24.36 -9.20 -4.75
N PHE A 232 23.33 -9.00 -5.56
CA PHE A 232 23.24 -9.59 -6.90
C PHE A 232 23.05 -8.55 -8.01
N MET A 233 22.71 -7.32 -7.67
CA MET A 233 22.50 -6.25 -8.65
C MET A 233 22.91 -4.89 -8.04
N GLY A 234 23.64 -4.08 -8.80
CA GLY A 234 24.11 -2.79 -8.31
C GLY A 234 24.40 -1.79 -9.43
N LEU A 235 24.04 -0.54 -9.20
CA LEU A 235 24.23 0.59 -10.09
C LEU A 235 25.10 1.64 -9.39
N ALA A 236 26.25 1.97 -9.98
CA ALA A 236 27.04 3.13 -9.59
C ALA A 236 26.46 4.40 -10.24
N VAL A 237 26.41 5.49 -9.48
CA VAL A 237 25.92 6.79 -9.96
C VAL A 237 26.84 7.90 -9.45
N ASP A 238 26.88 9.02 -10.17
CA ASP A 238 27.69 10.18 -9.77
C ASP A 238 27.13 10.85 -8.51
N HIS A 239 25.80 10.95 -8.42
CA HIS A 239 25.09 11.46 -7.26
C HIS A 239 23.70 10.81 -7.18
N LEU A 240 23.40 10.23 -6.02
CA LEU A 240 22.06 9.76 -5.66
C LEU A 240 21.39 10.83 -4.80
N ASP A 241 20.38 11.48 -5.37
CA ASP A 241 19.49 12.36 -4.60
C ASP A 241 18.85 11.57 -3.45
N HIS A 242 18.53 12.27 -2.36
CA HIS A 242 17.97 11.64 -1.16
C HIS A 242 16.72 10.82 -1.49
N ILE A 243 16.86 9.49 -1.50
CA ILE A 243 15.73 8.56 -1.58
C ILE A 243 14.98 8.64 -0.24
N THR A 244 13.86 9.33 -0.25
CA THR A 244 13.00 9.49 0.92
C THR A 244 11.69 8.75 0.80
N ASN A 245 11.41 8.16 -0.36
CA ASN A 245 10.18 7.41 -0.63
C ASN A 245 10.44 6.20 -1.51
N VAL A 246 9.72 5.11 -1.22
CA VAL A 246 9.69 3.89 -2.04
C VAL A 246 8.24 3.53 -2.33
N GLY A 247 7.89 3.46 -3.62
CA GLY A 247 6.61 2.99 -4.12
C GLY A 247 6.67 1.50 -4.48
N PHE A 248 5.56 0.79 -4.29
CA PHE A 248 5.44 -0.64 -4.59
C PHE A 248 4.42 -0.88 -5.71
N SER A 249 4.76 -1.75 -6.65
CA SER A 249 3.87 -2.19 -7.73
C SER A 249 4.26 -3.58 -8.18
N THR A 250 3.30 -4.40 -8.59
CA THR A 250 3.58 -5.55 -9.45
C THR A 250 3.42 -5.17 -10.92
N GLY A 251 4.04 -5.93 -11.81
CA GLY A 251 3.95 -5.77 -13.26
C GLY A 251 2.73 -6.46 -13.85
N PHE A 252 2.49 -6.23 -15.14
CA PHE A 252 1.41 -6.89 -15.89
C PHE A 252 1.48 -8.42 -15.77
N GLY A 253 0.33 -9.03 -15.49
CA GLY A 253 0.16 -10.47 -15.30
C GLY A 253 0.51 -10.97 -13.89
N SER A 254 0.76 -10.09 -12.91
CA SER A 254 1.06 -10.51 -11.54
C SER A 254 0.45 -9.57 -10.50
N SER A 255 -0.19 -10.17 -9.50
CA SER A 255 -0.41 -9.51 -8.19
C SER A 255 0.72 -9.89 -7.23
N GLY A 256 0.84 -9.17 -6.11
CA GLY A 256 1.89 -9.43 -5.14
C GLY A 256 1.53 -9.03 -3.73
N ASP A 257 2.11 -9.76 -2.77
CA ASP A 257 2.13 -9.39 -1.36
C ASP A 257 3.55 -8.96 -0.95
N TRP A 258 3.63 -7.90 -0.14
CA TRP A 258 4.85 -7.21 0.28
C TRP A 258 4.97 -7.13 1.81
#